data_AF-Q3ARG7-F1
#
_entry.id   AF-Q3ARG7-F1
#
_cell.length_a   1.000
_cell.length_b   1.000
_cell.length_c   1.000
_cell.angle_alpha   90.00
_cell.angle_beta   90.00
_cell.angle_gamma   90.00
#
_symmetry.space_group_name_H-M   'P 1'
#
loop_
_entity.id
_entity.type
_entity.pdbx_description
1 polymer ?
#
loop_
_entity_poly.entity_id
_entity_poly.type
_entity_poly.pdbx_seq_one_letter_code
_entity_poly.pdbx_strand_id
1 'polypeptide(L)'
;MKPLLVFITSLIILAALATALPNLLINPGKLTKGHKHLDTNCLACHTPFQSVSSVQCISCHKPNDIGVKTVAGVVLPKNSKKVPFHKGVATNSCIECHSDHKGRIPTKALKPFMHASLPQSIKNNCISCHTQQQPVDALHKKVSSNCAECHTTKQWKPATFDHKKITASVAKECISCHKSDLPNDKLHANVSSNCAECHRTTKWKPATFDHKNLAALGEKSCIACHKSDLPNDKLHANVSSNCAECHRTTKWKPATFDHKNLATLGGKSCIACHKSDLPNDKLHANVSSNCAECHRTTKWKPATFDHKNLATLGGKSCIACHKSDLPNDKLHANVSSNCAECHRTTKWKPATFDHNRYFRLDSDHRVSCATCHTEQNNYKRYTCYGCHEHSQARIAAEHIKEGIANYNNCMKCHRNGKAEEKGDDD
;
A
#
# COMPACT_ATOMS: atom_id res chain seq x y z
N MET A 1 -29.46 83.66 53.32
CA MET A 1 -30.72 83.00 52.92
C MET A 1 -31.15 83.22 51.47
N LYS A 2 -30.90 84.38 50.84
CA LYS A 2 -31.31 84.66 49.44
C LYS A 2 -30.60 83.86 48.32
N PRO A 3 -29.30 83.51 48.38
CA PRO A 3 -28.63 82.86 47.25
C PRO A 3 -29.01 81.37 47.10
N LEU A 4 -29.29 80.67 48.20
CA LEU A 4 -29.72 79.27 48.17
C LEU A 4 -31.10 79.13 47.51
N LEU A 5 -32.01 80.05 47.79
CA LEU A 5 -33.38 80.03 47.25
C LEU A 5 -33.39 80.28 45.73
N VAL A 6 -32.56 81.22 45.25
CA VAL A 6 -32.38 81.47 43.80
C VAL A 6 -31.76 80.27 43.10
N PHE A 7 -30.81 79.58 43.75
CA PHE A 7 -30.21 78.38 43.18
C PHE A 7 -31.21 77.23 43.07
N ILE A 8 -32.00 77.00 44.12
CA ILE A 8 -33.05 75.96 44.14
C ILE A 8 -34.13 76.26 43.09
N THR A 9 -34.62 77.49 43.01
CA THR A 9 -35.64 77.85 42.00
C THR A 9 -35.11 77.72 40.57
N SER A 10 -33.85 78.12 40.33
CA SER A 10 -33.20 77.94 39.03
C SER A 10 -33.07 76.46 38.66
N LEU A 11 -32.72 75.60 39.62
CA LEU A 11 -32.61 74.15 39.39
C LEU A 11 -33.97 73.52 39.08
N ILE A 12 -35.03 73.93 39.79
CA ILE A 12 -36.40 73.47 39.55
C ILE A 12 -36.87 73.90 38.15
N ILE A 13 -36.60 75.15 37.76
CA ILE A 13 -36.94 75.68 36.43
C ILE A 13 -36.20 74.90 35.35
N LEU A 14 -34.88 74.70 35.50
CA LEU A 14 -34.08 73.90 34.55
C LEU A 14 -34.56 72.45 34.45
N ALA A 15 -34.90 71.82 35.57
CA ALA A 15 -35.47 70.47 35.58
C ALA A 15 -36.83 70.41 34.87
N ALA A 16 -37.71 71.40 35.11
CA ALA A 16 -39.01 71.49 34.44
C ALA A 16 -38.88 71.78 32.92
N LEU A 17 -37.92 72.60 32.51
CA LEU A 17 -37.61 72.84 31.10
C LEU A 17 -37.02 71.60 30.42
N ALA A 18 -36.14 70.87 31.12
CA ALA A 18 -35.56 69.63 30.60
C ALA A 18 -36.62 68.52 30.39
N THR A 19 -37.66 68.46 31.23
CA THR A 19 -38.77 67.51 31.08
C THR A 19 -39.81 67.96 30.06
N ALA A 20 -40.08 69.27 29.96
CA ALA A 20 -41.07 69.81 29.02
C ALA A 20 -40.53 69.93 27.57
N LEU A 21 -39.23 70.18 27.40
CA LEU A 21 -38.58 70.41 26.10
C LEU A 21 -37.32 69.55 25.89
N PRO A 22 -37.39 68.21 26.07
CA PRO A 22 -36.22 67.32 25.98
C PRO A 22 -35.59 67.34 24.59
N ASN A 23 -36.39 67.55 23.54
CA ASN A 23 -35.93 67.60 22.15
C ASN A 23 -35.03 68.80 21.84
N LEU A 24 -35.17 69.90 22.58
CA LEU A 24 -34.40 71.13 22.34
C LEU A 24 -33.14 71.19 23.21
N LEU A 25 -33.22 70.65 24.43
CA LEU A 25 -32.17 70.79 25.44
C LEU A 25 -31.25 69.56 25.54
N ILE A 26 -31.72 68.36 25.20
CA ILE A 26 -30.99 67.09 25.45
C ILE A 26 -30.67 66.35 24.14
N ASN A 27 -31.45 66.54 23.07
CA ASN A 27 -31.31 65.76 21.84
C ASN A 27 -29.96 66.04 21.13
N PRO A 28 -29.07 65.02 20.97
CA PRO A 28 -27.77 65.19 20.34
C PRO A 28 -27.83 65.30 18.80
N GLY A 29 -29.03 65.18 18.20
CA GLY A 29 -29.28 65.34 16.77
C GLY A 29 -30.34 64.35 16.25
N LYS A 30 -30.88 64.59 15.06
CA LYS A 30 -31.95 63.77 14.45
C LYS A 30 -31.59 62.27 14.40
N LEU A 31 -32.59 61.42 14.63
CA LEU A 31 -32.46 59.97 14.52
C LEU A 31 -32.20 59.49 13.08
N THR A 32 -31.77 58.23 12.94
CA THR A 32 -31.66 57.57 11.63
C THR A 32 -33.02 57.48 10.95
N LYS A 33 -33.01 57.27 9.62
CA LYS A 33 -34.24 57.25 8.81
C LYS A 33 -35.24 56.17 9.30
N GLY A 34 -34.75 55.04 9.82
CA GLY A 34 -35.58 53.95 10.33
C GLY A 34 -36.35 54.31 11.61
N HIS A 35 -35.75 55.11 12.48
CA HIS A 35 -36.32 55.47 13.78
C HIS A 35 -36.87 56.90 13.83
N LYS A 36 -37.02 57.58 12.69
CA LYS A 36 -37.58 58.94 12.62
C LYS A 36 -38.94 59.07 13.34
N HIS A 37 -39.73 58.00 13.41
CA HIS A 37 -41.02 57.97 14.11
C HIS A 37 -40.90 57.96 15.64
N LEU A 38 -39.71 57.72 16.19
CA LEU A 38 -39.40 57.71 17.63
C LEU A 38 -38.76 59.01 18.11
N ASP A 39 -38.66 60.04 17.27
CA ASP A 39 -37.93 61.29 17.56
C ASP A 39 -38.46 62.05 18.79
N THR A 40 -39.69 61.75 19.22
CA THR A 40 -40.31 62.31 20.43
C THR A 40 -40.45 61.31 21.59
N ASN A 41 -40.06 60.04 21.40
CA ASN A 41 -40.19 58.99 22.41
C ASN A 41 -38.80 58.51 22.87
N CYS A 42 -38.08 59.37 23.58
CA CYS A 42 -36.71 59.13 24.03
C CYS A 42 -36.57 57.85 24.88
N LEU A 43 -37.59 57.55 25.69
CA LEU A 43 -37.61 56.41 26.61
C LEU A 43 -37.75 55.05 25.90
N ALA A 44 -38.05 55.04 24.60
CA ALA A 44 -38.00 53.82 23.80
C ALA A 44 -36.58 53.23 23.74
N CYS A 45 -35.55 54.08 23.87
CA CYS A 45 -34.15 53.67 23.79
C CYS A 45 -33.34 54.06 25.04
N HIS A 46 -33.80 55.01 25.85
CA HIS A 46 -33.07 55.48 27.03
C HIS A 46 -33.78 55.11 28.32
N THR A 47 -33.02 54.55 29.27
CA THR A 47 -33.46 54.44 30.66
C THR A 47 -33.00 55.69 31.42
N PRO A 48 -33.87 56.37 32.18
CA PRO A 48 -33.48 57.57 32.94
C PRO A 48 -32.24 57.32 33.81
N PHE A 49 -31.29 58.26 33.77
CA PHE A 49 -30.01 58.22 34.50
C PHE A 49 -29.09 57.03 34.17
N GLN A 50 -29.39 56.27 33.11
CA GLN A 50 -28.56 55.17 32.63
C GLN A 50 -28.24 55.34 31.13
N SER A 51 -27.17 54.68 30.67
CA SER A 51 -26.88 54.61 29.24
C SER A 51 -27.88 53.71 28.51
N VAL A 52 -27.95 53.83 27.19
CA VAL A 52 -28.72 52.91 26.33
C VAL A 52 -28.22 51.48 26.56
N SER A 53 -29.16 50.57 26.82
CA SER A 53 -28.86 49.14 26.95
C SER A 53 -29.17 48.42 25.64
N SER A 54 -28.35 47.42 25.30
CA SER A 54 -28.63 46.53 24.15
C SER A 54 -29.96 45.81 24.28
N VAL A 55 -30.48 45.63 25.50
CA VAL A 55 -31.80 45.02 25.75
C VAL A 55 -32.92 45.81 25.07
N GLN A 56 -32.86 47.15 25.09
CA GLN A 56 -33.85 47.99 24.41
C GLN A 56 -33.79 47.81 22.90
N CYS A 57 -32.60 47.63 22.32
CA CYS A 57 -32.44 47.39 20.90
C CYS A 57 -33.01 46.03 20.48
N ILE A 58 -32.69 44.96 21.23
CA ILE A 58 -33.12 43.60 20.88
C ILE A 58 -34.62 43.33 21.11
N SER A 59 -35.30 44.21 21.86
CA SER A 59 -36.76 44.16 22.03
C SER A 59 -37.49 44.24 20.68
N CYS A 60 -36.95 45.03 19.74
CA CYS A 60 -37.48 45.20 18.39
C CYS A 60 -36.62 44.46 17.36
N HIS A 61 -35.30 44.38 17.57
CA HIS A 61 -34.35 43.77 16.64
C HIS A 61 -33.85 42.42 17.14
N LYS A 62 -34.50 41.33 16.71
CA LYS A 62 -34.01 39.98 16.96
C LYS A 62 -32.67 39.78 16.23
N PRO A 63 -31.52 39.53 16.92
CA PRO A 63 -30.20 39.52 16.29
C PRO A 63 -30.10 38.60 15.06
N ASN A 64 -30.71 37.41 15.13
CA ASN A 64 -30.70 36.45 14.02
C ASN A 64 -31.56 36.85 12.82
N ASP A 65 -32.50 37.78 12.98
CA ASP A 65 -33.35 38.28 11.91
C ASP A 65 -32.77 39.54 11.25
N ILE A 66 -31.75 40.19 11.85
CA ILE A 66 -31.17 41.43 11.30
C ILE A 66 -30.47 41.14 9.96
N GLY A 67 -31.01 41.74 8.89
CA GLY A 67 -30.52 41.50 7.52
C GLY A 67 -31.21 40.32 6.82
N VAL A 68 -32.13 39.62 7.51
CA VAL A 68 -32.95 38.53 6.95
C VAL A 68 -34.42 38.92 6.90
N LYS A 69 -34.92 39.62 7.93
CA LYS A 69 -36.31 40.09 8.02
C LYS A 69 -36.35 41.54 8.47
N THR A 70 -37.45 42.21 8.17
CA THR A 70 -37.80 43.49 8.79
C THR A 70 -38.30 43.26 10.22
N VAL A 71 -38.38 44.32 11.03
CA VAL A 71 -39.00 44.25 12.38
C VAL A 71 -40.46 43.79 12.33
N ALA A 72 -41.14 43.96 11.19
CA ALA A 72 -42.49 43.46 10.94
C ALA A 72 -42.53 41.99 10.48
N GLY A 73 -41.40 41.27 10.47
CA GLY A 73 -41.33 39.86 10.10
C GLY A 73 -41.26 39.58 8.59
N VAL A 74 -41.32 40.60 7.73
CA VAL A 74 -41.23 40.44 6.27
C VAL A 74 -39.81 40.04 5.88
N VAL A 75 -39.66 38.90 5.18
CA VAL A 75 -38.37 38.38 4.70
C VAL A 75 -37.79 39.29 3.61
N LEU A 76 -36.52 39.65 3.74
CA LEU A 76 -35.80 40.47 2.77
C LEU A 76 -35.44 39.63 1.51
N PRO A 77 -35.39 40.23 0.31
CA PRO A 77 -35.04 39.53 -0.92
C PRO A 77 -33.67 38.83 -0.82
N LYS A 78 -33.56 37.60 -1.36
CA LYS A 78 -32.30 36.81 -1.37
C LYS A 78 -31.11 37.55 -2.00
N ASN A 79 -31.37 38.50 -2.90
CA ASN A 79 -30.37 39.28 -3.60
C ASN A 79 -30.08 40.64 -2.95
N SER A 80 -30.49 40.84 -1.69
CA SER A 80 -30.16 42.06 -0.98
C SER A 80 -28.63 42.14 -0.81
N LYS A 81 -28.03 43.28 -1.18
CA LYS A 81 -26.60 43.57 -0.97
C LYS A 81 -26.19 43.57 0.52
N LYS A 82 -27.10 43.17 1.43
CA LYS A 82 -26.93 43.19 2.88
C LYS A 82 -26.49 41.80 3.32
N VAL A 83 -25.22 41.68 3.70
CA VAL A 83 -24.66 40.47 4.29
C VAL A 83 -25.28 40.26 5.68
N PRO A 84 -25.77 39.06 6.04
CA PRO A 84 -26.37 38.76 7.34
C PRO A 84 -25.31 38.64 8.44
N PHE A 85 -24.60 39.73 8.71
CA PHE A 85 -23.46 39.79 9.64
C PHE A 85 -23.82 39.46 11.09
N HIS A 86 -25.02 39.83 11.55
CA HIS A 86 -25.42 39.63 12.96
C HIS A 86 -25.60 38.15 13.33
N LYS A 87 -25.63 37.25 12.35
CA LYS A 87 -25.70 35.81 12.56
C LYS A 87 -24.34 35.29 13.06
N GLY A 88 -24.20 35.11 14.37
CA GLY A 88 -22.99 34.58 15.02
C GLY A 88 -22.10 35.63 15.69
N VAL A 89 -22.55 36.88 15.78
CA VAL A 89 -21.88 37.93 16.54
C VAL A 89 -22.54 38.02 17.92
N ALA A 90 -21.80 37.68 18.97
CA ALA A 90 -22.26 37.85 20.35
C ALA A 90 -22.02 39.30 20.77
N THR A 91 -22.94 40.22 20.45
CA THR A 91 -22.85 41.61 20.92
C THR A 91 -23.79 41.85 22.08
N ASN A 92 -23.21 41.93 23.28
CA ASN A 92 -23.87 42.50 24.45
C ASN A 92 -23.96 44.05 24.36
N SER A 93 -23.38 44.66 23.32
CA SER A 93 -23.28 46.12 23.11
C SER A 93 -23.54 46.50 21.65
N CYS A 94 -24.79 46.81 21.28
CA CYS A 94 -25.14 47.24 19.92
C CYS A 94 -24.53 48.62 19.57
N ILE A 95 -24.44 49.48 20.60
CA ILE A 95 -23.99 50.87 20.49
C ILE A 95 -22.48 51.01 20.26
N GLU A 96 -21.71 49.94 20.43
CA GLU A 96 -20.29 49.93 20.10
C GLU A 96 -20.04 50.09 18.60
N CYS A 97 -20.97 49.60 17.77
CA CYS A 97 -20.86 49.65 16.31
C CYS A 97 -21.87 50.60 15.67
N HIS A 98 -23.05 50.75 16.28
CA HIS A 98 -24.15 51.53 15.74
C HIS A 98 -24.45 52.77 16.59
N SER A 99 -24.64 53.92 15.95
CA SER A 99 -25.25 55.08 16.58
C SER A 99 -26.59 55.39 15.89
N ASP A 100 -27.64 55.61 16.68
CA ASP A 100 -28.94 55.94 16.11
C ASP A 100 -29.15 57.46 15.91
N HIS A 101 -28.50 58.27 16.73
CA HIS A 101 -28.42 59.69 16.46
C HIS A 101 -27.40 59.92 15.35
N LYS A 102 -27.77 60.68 14.32
CA LYS A 102 -26.83 61.08 13.27
C LYS A 102 -25.70 61.97 13.81
N GLY A 103 -25.87 62.52 15.02
CA GLY A 103 -24.95 63.48 15.64
C GLY A 103 -24.80 64.76 14.81
N ARG A 104 -23.88 65.64 15.22
CA ARG A 104 -23.53 66.83 14.44
C ARG A 104 -22.59 66.54 13.25
N ILE A 105 -21.94 65.36 13.23
CA ILE A 105 -21.04 64.90 12.17
C ILE A 105 -21.45 63.48 11.73
N PRO A 106 -22.33 63.34 10.72
CA PRO A 106 -22.93 62.06 10.31
C PRO A 106 -21.93 60.98 9.87
N THR A 107 -20.75 61.38 9.41
CA THR A 107 -19.72 60.47 8.89
C THR A 107 -18.99 59.65 9.96
N LYS A 108 -19.14 60.00 11.26
CA LYS A 108 -18.56 59.26 12.38
C LYS A 108 -19.56 58.34 13.10
N ALA A 109 -20.82 58.30 12.68
CA ALA A 109 -21.88 57.56 13.36
C ALA A 109 -21.83 56.03 13.10
N LEU A 110 -21.10 55.58 12.09
CA LEU A 110 -20.89 54.17 11.77
C LEU A 110 -19.40 53.85 11.80
N LYS A 111 -19.01 52.87 12.62
CA LYS A 111 -17.62 52.38 12.65
C LYS A 111 -17.36 51.43 11.47
N PRO A 112 -16.13 51.37 10.94
CA PRO A 112 -15.73 50.35 9.98
C PRO A 112 -15.95 48.94 10.52
N PHE A 113 -16.22 48.01 9.60
CA PHE A 113 -16.43 46.61 9.94
C PHE A 113 -15.19 45.97 10.59
N MET A 114 -15.34 45.37 11.77
CA MET A 114 -14.26 44.72 12.50
C MET A 114 -14.29 43.20 12.35
N HIS A 115 -13.50 42.66 11.41
CA HIS A 115 -13.34 41.21 11.22
C HIS A 115 -12.83 40.48 12.48
N ALA A 116 -12.10 41.16 13.37
CA ALA A 116 -11.56 40.59 14.61
C ALA A 116 -12.65 40.03 15.53
N SER A 117 -13.86 40.60 15.49
CA SER A 117 -14.99 40.21 16.34
C SER A 117 -15.76 38.97 15.84
N LEU A 118 -15.40 38.43 14.67
CA LEU A 118 -16.04 37.23 14.12
C LEU A 118 -15.48 35.93 14.72
N PRO A 119 -16.31 34.88 14.86
CA PRO A 119 -15.85 33.53 15.16
C PRO A 119 -14.86 33.02 14.11
N GLN A 120 -13.92 32.15 14.51
CA GLN A 120 -12.89 31.63 13.60
C GLN A 120 -13.46 30.85 12.41
N SER A 121 -14.58 30.15 12.62
CA SER A 121 -15.29 29.43 11.54
C SER A 121 -15.76 30.35 10.41
N ILE A 122 -16.22 31.56 10.74
CA ILE A 122 -16.63 32.57 9.75
C ILE A 122 -15.41 33.25 9.13
N LYS A 123 -14.36 33.51 9.92
CA LYS A 123 -13.10 34.07 9.41
C LYS A 123 -12.44 33.19 8.34
N ASN A 124 -12.62 31.87 8.43
CA ASN A 124 -12.11 30.92 7.44
C ASN A 124 -12.98 30.81 6.18
N ASN A 125 -14.18 31.42 6.14
CA ASN A 125 -15.09 31.36 5.00
C ASN A 125 -15.37 32.74 4.42
N CYS A 126 -14.33 33.37 3.85
CA CYS A 126 -14.39 34.73 3.30
C CYS A 126 -15.43 34.85 2.17
N ILE A 127 -15.58 33.81 1.34
CA ILE A 127 -16.44 33.80 0.15
C ILE A 127 -17.91 33.95 0.52
N SER A 128 -18.33 33.52 1.71
CA SER A 128 -19.71 33.70 2.19
C SER A 128 -20.17 35.17 2.25
N CYS A 129 -19.22 36.10 2.41
CA CYS A 129 -19.49 37.54 2.47
C CYS A 129 -18.89 38.30 1.26
N HIS A 130 -17.76 37.82 0.73
CA HIS A 130 -16.97 38.52 -0.29
C HIS A 130 -17.07 37.89 -1.69
N THR A 131 -18.12 37.13 -2.00
CA THR A 131 -18.29 36.44 -3.30
C THR A 131 -18.12 37.40 -4.50
N GLN A 132 -18.69 38.60 -4.42
CA GLN A 132 -18.62 39.59 -5.51
C GLN A 132 -17.29 40.34 -5.60
N GLN A 133 -16.40 40.16 -4.63
CA GLN A 133 -15.11 40.84 -4.55
C GLN A 133 -13.95 39.96 -5.03
N GLN A 134 -14.20 38.69 -5.33
CA GLN A 134 -13.19 37.76 -5.82
C GLN A 134 -12.74 38.16 -7.23
N PRO A 135 -11.43 38.38 -7.44
CA PRO A 135 -10.88 38.61 -8.78
C PRO A 135 -11.08 37.40 -9.70
N VAL A 136 -11.25 37.65 -11.00
CA VAL A 136 -11.44 36.61 -12.03
C VAL A 136 -10.14 36.19 -12.72
N ASP A 137 -8.99 36.43 -12.10
CA ASP A 137 -7.68 36.05 -12.65
C ASP A 137 -7.38 34.54 -12.54
N ALA A 138 -6.32 34.11 -13.24
CA ALA A 138 -5.94 32.71 -13.34
C ALA A 138 -5.54 32.09 -11.99
N LEU A 139 -4.96 32.87 -11.08
CA LEU A 139 -4.54 32.40 -9.77
C LEU A 139 -5.76 32.14 -8.87
N HIS A 140 -6.65 33.13 -8.73
CA HIS A 140 -7.86 33.03 -7.90
C HIS A 140 -8.89 32.01 -8.43
N LYS A 141 -8.84 31.66 -9.72
CA LYS A 141 -9.66 30.59 -10.31
C LYS A 141 -9.15 29.17 -10.00
N LYS A 142 -7.85 29.02 -9.77
CA LYS A 142 -7.19 27.70 -9.65
C LYS A 142 -6.78 27.35 -8.23
N VAL A 143 -6.51 28.36 -7.40
CA VAL A 143 -6.18 28.17 -5.98
C VAL A 143 -7.47 27.91 -5.20
N SER A 144 -7.53 26.73 -4.56
CA SER A 144 -8.63 26.35 -3.65
C SER A 144 -8.27 26.52 -2.17
N SER A 145 -7.15 27.18 -1.87
CA SER A 145 -6.66 27.37 -0.50
C SER A 145 -7.39 28.50 0.24
N ASN A 146 -7.17 28.59 1.56
CA ASN A 146 -7.83 29.61 2.37
C ASN A 146 -7.29 31.00 2.02
N CYS A 147 -8.17 31.97 1.73
CA CYS A 147 -7.77 33.34 1.37
C CYS A 147 -6.84 33.99 2.41
N ALA A 148 -6.97 33.59 3.68
CA ALA A 148 -6.14 34.07 4.79
C ALA A 148 -4.65 33.68 4.68
N GLU A 149 -4.29 32.73 3.81
CA GLU A 149 -2.91 32.36 3.54
C GLU A 149 -2.15 33.45 2.77
N CYS A 150 -2.85 34.24 1.96
CA CYS A 150 -2.26 35.29 1.13
C CYS A 150 -2.72 36.70 1.54
N HIS A 151 -3.93 36.82 2.10
CA HIS A 151 -4.55 38.09 2.47
C HIS A 151 -4.67 38.25 3.97
N THR A 152 -4.42 39.47 4.46
CA THR A 152 -4.72 39.82 5.86
C THR A 152 -5.91 40.76 5.93
N THR A 153 -6.72 40.66 6.98
CA THR A 153 -7.86 41.56 7.18
C THR A 153 -7.44 42.99 7.55
N LYS A 154 -6.18 43.20 7.96
CA LYS A 154 -5.61 44.53 8.24
C LYS A 154 -5.08 45.19 6.97
N GLN A 155 -4.44 44.41 6.10
CA GLN A 155 -3.89 44.84 4.82
C GLN A 155 -4.20 43.79 3.77
N TRP A 156 -5.28 44.02 3.00
CA TRP A 156 -5.78 43.07 2.01
C TRP A 156 -4.95 43.10 0.70
N LYS A 157 -4.36 44.25 0.38
CA LYS A 157 -3.52 44.44 -0.81
C LYS A 157 -2.18 45.11 -0.41
N PRO A 158 -1.04 44.70 -0.99
CA PRO A 158 -0.90 43.53 -1.87
C PRO A 158 -1.07 42.21 -1.11
N ALA A 159 -1.44 41.15 -1.83
CA ALA A 159 -1.37 39.81 -1.26
C ALA A 159 0.11 39.44 -1.10
N THR A 160 0.46 38.84 0.04
CA THR A 160 1.83 38.38 0.30
C THR A 160 1.78 36.92 0.69
N PHE A 161 2.64 36.11 0.08
CA PHE A 161 2.75 34.69 0.39
C PHE A 161 4.21 34.33 0.61
N ASP A 162 4.49 33.63 1.71
CA ASP A 162 5.84 33.17 2.07
C ASP A 162 5.89 31.65 2.09
N HIS A 163 6.62 31.07 1.13
CA HIS A 163 6.81 29.63 1.01
C HIS A 163 7.47 28.99 2.24
N LYS A 164 8.18 29.77 3.09
CA LYS A 164 8.76 29.25 4.34
C LYS A 164 7.71 28.84 5.38
N LYS A 165 6.47 29.32 5.24
CA LYS A 165 5.37 29.04 6.17
C LYS A 165 4.61 27.75 5.82
N ILE A 166 4.96 27.07 4.72
CA ILE A 166 4.34 25.81 4.31
C ILE A 166 4.97 24.66 5.12
N THR A 167 4.13 23.84 5.75
CA THR A 167 4.58 22.61 6.42
C THR A 167 4.79 21.48 5.41
N ALA A 168 5.60 20.48 5.76
CA ALA A 168 5.87 19.33 4.88
C ALA A 168 4.60 18.55 4.46
N SER A 169 3.52 18.63 5.24
CA SER A 169 2.24 18.00 4.90
C SER A 169 1.49 18.73 3.77
N VAL A 170 1.62 20.05 3.69
CA VAL A 170 1.00 20.89 2.63
C VAL A 170 1.91 20.96 1.39
N ALA A 171 3.23 20.76 1.56
CA ALA A 171 4.18 20.73 0.45
C ALA A 171 3.92 19.59 -0.56
N LYS A 172 3.20 18.52 -0.18
CA LYS A 172 2.76 17.48 -1.12
C LYS A 172 1.76 18.01 -2.16
N GLU A 173 1.19 19.18 -1.93
CA GLU A 173 0.16 19.80 -2.76
C GLU A 173 0.69 21.02 -3.52
N CYS A 174 1.99 21.08 -3.85
CA CYS A 174 2.55 22.16 -4.70
C CYS A 174 1.73 22.38 -5.98
N ILE A 175 1.19 21.30 -6.56
CA ILE A 175 0.38 21.33 -7.78
C ILE A 175 -0.94 22.10 -7.58
N SER A 176 -1.48 22.20 -6.37
CA SER A 176 -2.70 22.99 -6.11
C SER A 176 -2.52 24.47 -6.48
N CYS A 177 -1.30 25.00 -6.32
CA CYS A 177 -0.94 26.37 -6.70
C CYS A 177 -0.18 26.43 -8.04
N HIS A 178 0.73 25.50 -8.29
CA HIS A 178 1.68 25.54 -9.41
C HIS A 178 1.27 24.67 -10.61
N LYS A 179 -0.02 24.29 -10.74
CA LYS A 179 -0.49 23.47 -11.87
C LYS A 179 -0.13 24.07 -13.24
N SER A 180 -0.12 25.39 -13.37
CA SER A 180 0.26 26.08 -14.61
C SER A 180 1.75 26.08 -14.90
N ASP A 181 2.57 25.90 -13.86
CA ASP A 181 4.01 26.06 -13.94
C ASP A 181 4.71 24.71 -14.19
N LEU A 182 3.94 23.62 -14.18
CA LEU A 182 4.41 22.26 -14.44
C LEU A 182 4.96 22.16 -15.87
N PRO A 183 6.26 21.86 -16.04
CA PRO A 183 6.83 21.66 -17.36
C PRO A 183 6.20 20.47 -18.08
N ASN A 184 6.03 20.61 -19.40
CA ASN A 184 5.56 19.50 -20.25
C ASN A 184 6.74 18.65 -20.72
N ASP A 185 7.36 17.91 -19.81
CA ASP A 185 8.41 16.96 -20.13
C ASP A 185 8.14 15.57 -19.56
N LYS A 186 8.89 14.57 -20.05
CA LYS A 186 8.70 13.17 -19.68
C LYS A 186 8.97 12.90 -18.20
N LEU A 187 9.86 13.66 -17.55
CA LEU A 187 10.18 13.45 -16.13
C LEU A 187 9.00 13.91 -15.27
N HIS A 188 8.51 15.14 -15.47
CA HIS A 188 7.38 15.68 -14.72
C HIS A 188 6.05 14.96 -15.02
N ALA A 189 5.92 14.34 -16.19
CA ALA A 189 4.75 13.52 -16.54
C ALA A 189 4.75 12.14 -15.86
N ASN A 190 5.93 11.55 -15.61
CA ASN A 190 6.05 10.19 -15.08
C ASN A 190 6.37 10.13 -13.59
N VAL A 191 6.90 11.21 -12.99
CA VAL A 191 7.22 11.28 -11.58
C VAL A 191 6.00 11.74 -10.79
N SER A 192 5.42 10.83 -9.99
CA SER A 192 4.35 11.14 -9.04
C SER A 192 4.86 11.45 -7.62
N SER A 193 6.16 11.77 -7.49
CA SER A 193 6.81 12.01 -6.19
C SER A 193 6.65 13.46 -5.71
N ASN A 194 7.03 13.73 -4.47
CA ASN A 194 6.89 15.07 -3.89
C ASN A 194 7.87 16.03 -4.58
N CYS A 195 7.37 17.17 -5.08
CA CYS A 195 8.18 18.19 -5.75
C CYS A 195 9.37 18.65 -4.90
N ALA A 196 9.22 18.65 -3.57
CA ALA A 196 10.26 19.00 -2.61
C ALA A 196 11.50 18.08 -2.62
N GLU A 197 11.40 16.89 -3.23
CA GLU A 197 12.54 15.98 -3.41
C GLU A 197 13.56 16.52 -4.43
N CYS A 198 13.09 17.31 -5.41
CA CYS A 198 13.90 17.85 -6.50
C CYS A 198 14.05 19.38 -6.42
N HIS A 199 13.03 20.07 -5.92
CA HIS A 199 12.97 21.53 -5.89
C HIS A 199 13.02 22.06 -4.46
N ARG A 200 13.82 23.11 -4.26
CA ARG A 200 13.84 23.87 -3.01
C ARG A 200 13.04 25.14 -3.19
N THR A 201 12.21 25.47 -2.21
CA THR A 201 11.42 26.72 -2.21
C THR A 201 12.31 27.98 -2.17
N THR A 202 13.55 27.86 -1.66
CA THR A 202 14.53 28.95 -1.65
C THR A 202 15.29 29.11 -2.98
N LYS A 203 15.36 28.05 -3.79
CA LYS A 203 16.02 28.04 -5.10
C LYS A 203 15.40 26.96 -5.98
N TRP A 204 14.40 27.36 -6.77
CA TRP A 204 13.60 26.43 -7.57
C TRP A 204 14.35 25.86 -8.79
N LYS A 205 15.23 26.66 -9.39
CA LYS A 205 16.06 26.27 -10.54
C LYS A 205 17.56 26.51 -10.25
N PRO A 206 18.44 25.59 -10.69
CA PRO A 206 18.14 24.27 -11.23
C PRO A 206 17.58 23.33 -10.15
N ALA A 207 16.81 22.33 -10.55
CA ALA A 207 16.46 21.23 -9.66
C ALA A 207 17.74 20.47 -9.28
N THR A 208 17.86 20.07 -8.02
CA THR A 208 19.00 19.27 -7.54
C THR A 208 18.47 17.98 -6.96
N PHE A 209 18.95 16.85 -7.46
CA PHE A 209 18.56 15.53 -6.99
C PHE A 209 19.81 14.69 -6.76
N ASP A 210 19.90 14.06 -5.59
CA ASP A 210 21.00 13.14 -5.24
C ASP A 210 20.42 11.75 -4.97
N HIS A 211 20.84 10.78 -5.79
CA HIS A 211 20.46 9.38 -5.68
C HIS A 211 20.86 8.74 -4.35
N LYS A 212 21.79 9.33 -3.57
CA LYS A 212 22.12 8.85 -2.22
C LYS A 212 20.94 8.99 -1.24
N ASN A 213 20.04 9.94 -1.49
CA ASN A 213 18.88 10.19 -0.63
C ASN A 213 17.73 9.18 -0.87
N LEU A 214 17.80 8.35 -1.91
CA LEU A 214 16.81 7.32 -2.20
C LEU A 214 16.84 6.12 -1.25
N ALA A 215 17.93 5.90 -0.51
CA ALA A 215 18.03 4.78 0.43
C ALA A 215 16.88 4.74 1.46
N ALA A 216 16.25 5.89 1.72
CA ALA A 216 15.09 6.02 2.61
C ALA A 216 13.73 5.67 1.96
N LEU A 217 13.63 5.59 0.63
CA LEU A 217 12.36 5.46 -0.11
C LEU A 217 12.06 4.03 -0.62
N GLY A 218 12.93 3.07 -0.33
CA GLY A 218 12.78 1.68 -0.77
C GLY A 218 13.27 1.48 -2.21
N GLU A 219 14.11 0.46 -2.39
CA GLU A 219 14.86 0.13 -3.61
C GLU A 219 13.98 -0.16 -4.86
N LYS A 220 12.66 -0.24 -4.70
CA LYS A 220 11.70 -0.52 -5.78
C LYS A 220 11.29 0.71 -6.61
N SER A 221 11.82 1.90 -6.29
CA SER A 221 11.38 3.16 -6.88
C SER A 221 12.12 3.59 -8.16
N CYS A 222 13.16 2.85 -8.61
CA CYS A 222 13.92 3.25 -9.80
C CYS A 222 13.04 3.40 -11.05
N ILE A 223 12.08 2.49 -11.25
CA ILE A 223 11.15 2.51 -12.39
C ILE A 223 10.19 3.71 -12.33
N ALA A 224 9.94 4.29 -11.16
CA ALA A 224 9.11 5.50 -11.05
C ALA A 224 9.74 6.68 -11.80
N CYS A 225 11.07 6.75 -11.86
CA CYS A 225 11.80 7.81 -12.58
C CYS A 225 12.34 7.33 -13.94
N HIS A 226 12.86 6.10 -14.00
CA HIS A 226 13.63 5.57 -15.13
C HIS A 226 12.85 4.58 -16.01
N LYS A 227 11.51 4.64 -16.02
CA LYS A 227 10.68 3.76 -16.85
C LYS A 227 11.07 3.78 -18.34
N SER A 228 11.45 4.95 -18.86
CA SER A 228 11.87 5.12 -20.24
C SER A 228 13.25 4.56 -20.54
N ASP A 229 14.09 4.40 -19.52
CA ASP A 229 15.49 4.04 -19.67
C ASP A 229 15.68 2.52 -19.58
N LEU A 230 14.61 1.78 -19.23
CA LEU A 230 14.60 0.33 -19.15
C LEU A 230 14.88 -0.28 -20.54
N PRO A 231 15.99 -1.02 -20.71
CA PRO A 231 16.27 -1.69 -21.97
C PRO A 231 15.22 -2.75 -22.29
N ASN A 232 14.88 -2.88 -23.57
CA ASN A 232 14.01 -3.95 -24.05
C ASN A 232 14.83 -5.21 -24.37
N ASP A 233 15.30 -5.90 -23.33
CA ASP A 233 15.99 -7.18 -23.47
C ASP A 233 15.41 -8.26 -22.55
N LYS A 234 15.79 -9.52 -22.82
CA LYS A 234 15.28 -10.69 -22.10
C LYS A 234 15.68 -10.71 -20.62
N LEU A 235 16.80 -10.10 -20.22
CA LEU A 235 17.25 -10.10 -18.84
C LEU A 235 16.42 -9.12 -18.01
N HIS A 236 16.26 -7.88 -18.47
CA HIS A 236 15.45 -6.86 -17.81
C HIS A 236 13.94 -7.20 -17.80
N ALA A 237 13.47 -8.01 -18.76
CA ALA A 237 12.10 -8.53 -18.75
C ALA A 237 11.86 -9.61 -17.68
N ASN A 238 12.89 -10.39 -17.32
CA ASN A 238 12.77 -11.51 -16.38
C ASN A 238 13.18 -11.15 -14.94
N VAL A 239 14.01 -10.13 -14.75
CA VAL A 239 14.46 -9.68 -13.42
C VAL A 239 13.49 -8.62 -12.87
N SER A 240 12.61 -9.03 -11.96
CA SER A 240 11.64 -8.12 -11.36
C SER A 240 12.24 -7.35 -10.19
N SER A 241 12.52 -6.06 -10.42
CA SER A 241 12.35 -4.94 -9.48
C SER A 241 13.49 -4.46 -8.59
N ASN A 242 14.68 -5.08 -8.53
CA ASN A 242 15.82 -4.47 -7.83
C ASN A 242 16.99 -4.15 -8.77
N CYS A 243 16.96 -2.94 -9.35
CA CYS A 243 18.02 -2.47 -10.23
C CYS A 243 19.38 -2.41 -9.50
N ALA A 244 19.37 -2.18 -8.18
CA ALA A 244 20.58 -1.99 -7.37
C ALA A 244 21.46 -3.25 -7.26
N GLU A 245 20.91 -4.43 -7.57
CA GLU A 245 21.66 -5.69 -7.61
C GLU A 245 22.72 -5.70 -8.72
N CYS A 246 22.46 -4.99 -9.82
CA CYS A 246 23.32 -4.98 -11.01
C CYS A 246 23.88 -3.57 -11.31
N HIS A 247 23.10 -2.53 -11.02
CA HIS A 247 23.43 -1.15 -11.33
C HIS A 247 23.72 -0.34 -10.08
N ARG A 248 24.83 0.40 -10.10
CA ARG A 248 25.15 1.38 -9.05
C ARG A 248 24.80 2.77 -9.54
N THR A 249 24.18 3.57 -8.68
CA THR A 249 23.86 4.98 -8.99
C THR A 249 25.11 5.83 -9.23
N THR A 250 26.25 5.44 -8.67
CA THR A 250 27.56 6.09 -8.89
C THR A 250 28.22 5.68 -10.21
N LYS A 251 27.88 4.50 -10.75
CA LYS A 251 28.39 3.99 -12.02
C LYS A 251 27.39 3.01 -12.62
N TRP A 252 26.51 3.54 -13.49
CA TRP A 252 25.38 2.77 -14.03
C TRP A 252 25.79 1.72 -15.07
N LYS A 253 26.83 2.01 -15.87
CA LYS A 253 27.37 1.09 -16.89
C LYS A 253 28.88 0.88 -16.70
N PRO A 254 29.40 -0.34 -16.93
CA PRO A 254 28.65 -1.58 -17.16
C PRO A 254 27.93 -2.05 -15.88
N ALA A 255 26.86 -2.82 -16.04
CA ALA A 255 26.25 -3.53 -14.91
C ALA A 255 27.24 -4.60 -14.40
N THR A 256 27.31 -4.77 -13.09
CA THR A 256 28.19 -5.77 -12.46
C THR A 256 27.39 -6.58 -11.46
N PHE A 257 27.48 -7.90 -11.54
CA PHE A 257 26.82 -8.82 -10.61
C PHE A 257 27.83 -9.85 -10.10
N ASP A 258 27.87 -10.08 -8.78
CA ASP A 258 28.71 -11.10 -8.15
C ASP A 258 27.84 -12.24 -7.62
N HIS A 259 28.06 -13.44 -8.15
CA HIS A 259 27.37 -14.66 -7.74
C HIS A 259 27.64 -15.06 -6.28
N LYS A 260 28.62 -14.46 -5.60
CA LYS A 260 28.81 -14.63 -4.14
C LYS A 260 27.67 -14.02 -3.33
N ASN A 261 26.97 -13.02 -3.87
CA ASN A 261 25.86 -12.33 -3.21
C ASN A 261 24.52 -13.07 -3.35
N LEU A 262 24.51 -14.29 -3.92
CA LEU A 262 23.30 -15.08 -4.13
C LEU A 262 22.66 -15.55 -2.81
N ALA A 263 23.47 -15.72 -1.75
CA ALA A 263 23.00 -16.10 -0.41
C ALA A 263 22.07 -15.03 0.20
N THR A 264 22.33 -13.75 -0.08
CA THR A 264 21.56 -12.59 0.39
C THR A 264 20.23 -12.44 -0.34
N LEU A 265 20.10 -12.96 -1.56
CA LEU A 265 18.89 -12.91 -2.40
C LEU A 265 17.91 -14.07 -2.13
N GLY A 266 18.13 -14.83 -1.05
CA GLY A 266 17.24 -15.92 -0.68
C GLY A 266 17.24 -17.07 -1.69
N GLY A 267 18.37 -17.32 -2.38
CA GLY A 267 18.72 -18.59 -3.02
C GLY A 267 17.66 -19.25 -3.91
N LYS A 268 16.79 -18.49 -4.57
CA LYS A 268 15.63 -19.07 -5.27
C LYS A 268 15.71 -18.80 -6.76
N SER A 269 16.25 -19.81 -7.46
CA SER A 269 16.15 -20.05 -8.89
C SER A 269 17.12 -19.27 -9.78
N CYS A 270 18.23 -19.93 -10.18
CA CYS A 270 19.13 -19.46 -11.24
C CYS A 270 18.38 -19.07 -12.53
N ILE A 271 17.22 -19.71 -12.77
CA ILE A 271 16.34 -19.46 -13.91
C ILE A 271 15.74 -18.04 -13.88
N ALA A 272 15.69 -17.35 -12.73
CA ALA A 272 15.25 -15.95 -12.69
C ALA A 272 16.12 -15.05 -13.60
N CYS A 273 17.43 -15.31 -13.65
CA CYS A 273 18.36 -14.58 -14.51
C CYS A 273 18.69 -15.34 -15.79
N HIS A 274 18.84 -16.66 -15.71
CA HIS A 274 19.38 -17.51 -16.78
C HIS A 274 18.31 -18.28 -17.56
N LYS A 275 17.03 -17.87 -17.52
CA LYS A 275 15.95 -18.54 -18.26
C LYS A 275 16.26 -18.68 -19.75
N SER A 276 16.90 -17.67 -20.35
CA SER A 276 17.30 -17.67 -21.75
C SER A 276 18.47 -18.59 -22.07
N ASP A 277 19.28 -18.90 -21.07
CA ASP A 277 20.51 -19.70 -21.22
C ASP A 277 20.24 -21.19 -21.01
N LEU A 278 19.03 -21.54 -20.54
CA LEU A 278 18.59 -22.90 -20.32
C LEU A 278 18.56 -23.67 -21.64
N PRO A 279 19.38 -24.72 -21.81
CA PRO A 279 19.36 -25.54 -23.01
C PRO A 279 18.01 -26.26 -23.17
N ASN A 280 17.56 -26.39 -24.42
CA ASN A 280 16.37 -27.18 -24.75
C ASN A 280 16.74 -28.65 -24.96
N ASP A 281 17.02 -29.37 -23.89
CA ASP A 281 17.28 -30.81 -23.91
C ASP A 281 16.43 -31.57 -22.87
N LYS A 282 16.39 -32.90 -23.04
CA LYS A 282 15.56 -33.77 -22.19
C LYS A 282 16.00 -33.76 -20.72
N LEU A 283 17.28 -33.53 -20.42
CA LEU A 283 17.78 -33.53 -19.05
C LEU A 283 17.32 -32.26 -18.34
N HIS A 284 17.55 -31.08 -18.92
CA HIS A 284 17.11 -29.80 -18.35
C HIS A 284 15.57 -29.66 -18.30
N ALA A 285 14.84 -30.33 -19.19
CA ALA A 285 13.38 -30.38 -19.15
C ALA A 285 12.81 -31.26 -18.04
N ASN A 286 13.51 -32.34 -17.66
CA ASN A 286 13.03 -33.31 -16.67
C ASN A 286 13.62 -33.10 -15.26
N VAL A 287 14.68 -32.32 -15.13
CA VAL A 287 15.34 -32.03 -13.85
C VAL A 287 14.69 -30.78 -13.23
N SER A 288 13.88 -30.98 -12.19
CA SER A 288 13.32 -29.91 -11.35
C SER A 288 14.24 -29.51 -10.18
N SER A 289 15.53 -29.87 -10.25
CA SER A 289 16.48 -29.70 -9.15
C SER A 289 17.24 -28.38 -9.17
N ASN A 290 17.97 -28.10 -8.09
CA ASN A 290 18.80 -26.91 -8.00
C ASN A 290 19.96 -27.01 -9.01
N CYS A 291 20.11 -26.05 -9.92
CA CYS A 291 21.18 -26.04 -10.92
C CYS A 291 22.58 -26.18 -10.31
N ALA A 292 22.76 -25.74 -9.06
CA ALA A 292 24.01 -25.86 -8.31
C ALA A 292 24.43 -27.32 -8.02
N GLU A 293 23.53 -28.29 -8.18
CA GLU A 293 23.85 -29.73 -8.09
C GLU A 293 24.75 -30.20 -9.25
N CYS A 294 24.71 -29.52 -10.40
CA CYS A 294 25.47 -29.91 -11.60
C CYS A 294 26.40 -28.81 -12.11
N HIS A 295 26.05 -27.53 -11.88
CA HIS A 295 26.80 -26.38 -12.35
C HIS A 295 27.47 -25.63 -11.21
N ARG A 296 28.71 -25.17 -11.45
CA ARG A 296 29.42 -24.27 -10.54
C ARG A 296 29.44 -22.87 -11.13
N THR A 297 29.20 -21.86 -10.31
CA THR A 297 29.22 -20.45 -10.72
C THR A 297 30.62 -19.99 -11.19
N THR A 298 31.68 -20.64 -10.71
CA THR A 298 33.07 -20.38 -11.14
C THR A 298 33.45 -21.07 -12.45
N LYS A 299 32.75 -22.15 -12.81
CA LYS A 299 32.96 -22.90 -14.06
C LYS A 299 31.67 -23.58 -14.48
N TRP A 300 30.87 -22.88 -15.30
CA TRP A 300 29.53 -23.33 -15.66
C TRP A 300 29.51 -24.52 -16.63
N LYS A 301 30.51 -24.61 -17.51
CA LYS A 301 30.69 -25.70 -18.48
C LYS A 301 32.07 -26.35 -18.35
N PRO A 302 32.18 -27.69 -18.47
CA PRO A 302 31.08 -28.66 -18.51
C PRO A 302 30.38 -28.79 -17.15
N ALA A 303 29.13 -29.24 -17.15
CA ALA A 303 28.46 -29.67 -15.93
C ALA A 303 29.13 -30.94 -15.39
N THR A 304 29.25 -31.05 -14.08
CA THR A 304 29.83 -32.24 -13.43
C THR A 304 28.86 -32.75 -12.37
N PHE A 305 28.53 -34.03 -12.42
CA PHE A 305 27.67 -34.69 -11.45
C PHE A 305 28.28 -36.02 -11.01
N ASP A 306 28.32 -36.27 -9.70
CA ASP A 306 28.80 -37.53 -9.13
C ASP A 306 27.66 -38.22 -8.37
N HIS A 307 27.31 -39.42 -8.81
CA HIS A 307 26.27 -40.26 -8.21
C HIS A 307 26.55 -40.65 -6.75
N LYS A 308 27.80 -40.53 -6.26
CA LYS A 308 28.12 -40.72 -4.83
C LYS A 308 27.44 -39.68 -3.94
N ASN A 309 27.14 -38.50 -4.47
CA ASN A 309 26.49 -37.40 -3.76
C ASN A 309 24.95 -37.50 -3.78
N LEU A 310 24.39 -38.63 -4.24
CA LEU A 310 22.93 -38.83 -4.29
C LEU A 310 22.31 -39.01 -2.89
N ALA A 311 23.07 -39.59 -1.95
CA ALA A 311 22.62 -39.82 -0.57
C ALA A 311 22.32 -38.51 0.19
N THR A 312 23.05 -37.44 -0.11
CA THR A 312 22.86 -36.10 0.46
C THR A 312 21.69 -35.32 -0.16
N LEU A 313 21.10 -35.82 -1.25
CA LEU A 313 20.00 -35.17 -1.99
C LEU A 313 18.61 -35.75 -1.66
N GLY A 314 18.47 -36.43 -0.52
CA GLY A 314 17.17 -36.93 -0.03
C GLY A 314 16.64 -38.16 -0.77
N GLY A 315 17.52 -38.94 -1.42
CA GLY A 315 17.13 -40.23 -2.02
C GLY A 315 16.13 -40.08 -3.18
N LYS A 316 16.42 -39.20 -4.14
CA LYS A 316 15.60 -39.10 -5.36
C LYS A 316 15.60 -40.44 -6.09
N SER A 317 14.42 -40.90 -6.51
CA SER A 317 14.28 -42.05 -7.41
C SER A 317 15.15 -41.83 -8.66
N CYS A 318 15.92 -42.83 -9.10
CA CYS A 318 16.76 -42.73 -10.29
C CYS A 318 15.98 -42.25 -11.52
N ILE A 319 14.68 -42.56 -11.56
CA ILE A 319 13.73 -42.17 -12.61
C ILE A 319 13.52 -40.66 -12.67
N ALA A 320 13.77 -39.91 -11.58
CA ALA A 320 13.68 -38.45 -11.59
C ALA A 320 14.66 -37.82 -12.59
N CYS A 321 15.83 -38.43 -12.82
CA CYS A 321 16.81 -37.97 -13.81
C CYS A 321 16.83 -38.86 -15.06
N HIS A 322 16.69 -40.18 -14.90
CA HIS A 322 16.89 -41.17 -15.96
C HIS A 322 15.58 -41.71 -16.56
N LYS A 323 14.48 -40.95 -16.47
CA LYS A 323 13.19 -41.37 -17.06
C LYS A 323 13.30 -41.70 -18.56
N SER A 324 14.13 -40.95 -19.28
CA SER A 324 14.37 -41.18 -20.72
C SER A 324 15.19 -42.42 -21.01
N ASP A 325 15.93 -42.92 -20.03
CA ASP A 325 16.90 -44.01 -20.20
C ASP A 325 16.28 -45.37 -19.82
N LEU A 326 15.04 -45.37 -19.32
CA LEU A 326 14.29 -46.55 -18.93
C LEU A 326 14.01 -47.44 -20.16
N PRO A 327 14.47 -48.71 -20.19
CA PRO A 327 14.14 -49.64 -21.26
C PRO A 327 12.64 -49.96 -21.30
N ASN A 328 12.11 -50.19 -22.50
CA ASN A 328 10.72 -50.58 -22.70
C ASN A 328 10.56 -52.11 -22.72
N ASP A 329 10.78 -52.76 -21.58
CA ASP A 329 10.57 -54.20 -21.41
C ASP A 329 9.64 -54.52 -20.23
N LYS A 330 9.12 -55.75 -20.21
CA LYS A 330 8.15 -56.21 -19.20
C LYS A 330 8.75 -56.24 -17.79
N LEU A 331 10.06 -56.38 -17.62
CA LEU A 331 10.69 -56.41 -16.31
C LEU A 331 10.74 -54.99 -15.72
N HIS A 332 11.24 -54.01 -16.48
CA HIS A 332 11.30 -52.61 -16.07
C HIS A 332 9.91 -51.97 -15.92
N ALA A 333 8.92 -52.42 -16.70
CA ALA A 333 7.53 -51.98 -16.53
C ALA A 333 6.89 -52.46 -15.20
N ASN A 334 7.38 -53.57 -14.63
CA ASN A 334 6.79 -54.24 -13.46
C ASN A 334 7.61 -54.09 -12.17
N VAL A 335 8.75 -53.40 -12.21
CA VAL A 335 9.65 -53.11 -11.07
C VAL A 335 9.71 -51.59 -10.90
N SER A 336 8.81 -51.03 -10.09
CA SER A 336 8.39 -49.64 -10.26
C SER A 336 9.07 -48.58 -9.39
N SER A 337 10.24 -48.80 -8.80
CA SER A 337 10.90 -47.68 -8.08
C SER A 337 12.35 -47.84 -7.67
N ASN A 338 12.88 -49.06 -7.49
CA ASN A 338 14.18 -49.25 -6.84
C ASN A 338 15.24 -49.81 -7.79
N CYS A 339 15.71 -48.97 -8.72
CA CYS A 339 16.74 -49.35 -9.70
C CYS A 339 18.02 -49.89 -9.02
N ALA A 340 18.30 -49.43 -7.79
CA ALA A 340 19.47 -49.81 -7.00
C ALA A 340 19.46 -51.29 -6.55
N GLU A 341 18.33 -52.00 -6.63
CA GLU A 341 18.28 -53.44 -6.34
C GLU A 341 19.00 -54.28 -7.40
N CYS A 342 19.04 -53.78 -8.63
CA CYS A 342 19.61 -54.48 -9.78
C CYS A 342 20.83 -53.76 -10.35
N HIS A 343 20.86 -52.43 -10.29
CA HIS A 343 21.91 -51.61 -10.90
C HIS A 343 22.78 -50.91 -9.85
N ARG A 344 24.09 -50.84 -10.12
CA ARG A 344 25.04 -50.06 -9.32
C ARG A 344 25.46 -48.82 -10.11
N THR A 345 25.59 -47.68 -9.45
CA THR A 345 26.03 -46.42 -10.09
C THR A 345 27.47 -46.48 -10.58
N THR A 346 28.31 -47.35 -10.00
CA THR A 346 29.68 -47.61 -10.46
C THR A 346 29.77 -48.59 -11.63
N LYS A 347 28.74 -49.41 -11.85
CA LYS A 347 28.65 -50.38 -12.94
C LYS A 347 27.19 -50.69 -13.25
N TRP A 348 26.61 -49.94 -14.19
CA TRP A 348 25.18 -50.00 -14.50
C TRP A 348 24.79 -51.24 -15.30
N LYS A 349 25.68 -51.73 -16.17
CA LYS A 349 25.50 -52.95 -16.97
C LYS A 349 26.68 -53.90 -16.79
N PRO A 350 26.43 -55.23 -16.70
CA PRO A 350 25.12 -55.88 -16.52
C PRO A 350 24.53 -55.60 -15.12
N ALA A 351 23.22 -55.74 -14.98
CA ALA A 351 22.56 -55.70 -13.68
C ALA A 351 23.02 -56.90 -12.83
N THR A 352 23.22 -56.68 -11.53
CA THR A 352 23.59 -57.74 -10.58
C THR A 352 22.36 -58.11 -9.76
N PHE A 353 21.83 -59.33 -9.93
CA PHE A 353 20.73 -59.87 -9.14
C PHE A 353 21.23 -61.00 -8.24
N ASP A 354 21.06 -60.86 -6.92
CA ASP A 354 21.48 -61.89 -5.95
C ASP A 354 20.34 -62.90 -5.73
N HIS A 355 20.41 -64.02 -6.44
CA HIS A 355 19.41 -65.09 -6.38
C HIS A 355 19.31 -65.72 -4.98
N ASN A 356 20.40 -65.71 -4.19
CA ASN A 356 20.48 -66.37 -2.88
C ASN A 356 19.50 -65.81 -1.85
N ARG A 357 18.95 -64.61 -2.08
CA ARG A 357 17.88 -64.03 -1.26
C ARG A 357 16.58 -64.84 -1.37
N TYR A 358 16.35 -65.44 -2.53
CA TYR A 358 15.14 -66.17 -2.88
C TYR A 358 15.39 -67.68 -2.89
N PHE A 359 16.32 -68.16 -3.70
CA PHE A 359 16.75 -69.56 -3.81
C PHE A 359 18.26 -69.63 -3.94
N ARG A 360 18.92 -70.53 -3.21
CA ARG A 360 20.34 -70.77 -3.46
C ARG A 360 20.51 -71.70 -4.66
N LEU A 361 21.25 -71.24 -5.66
CA LEU A 361 21.65 -72.06 -6.82
C LEU A 361 22.92 -72.83 -6.43
N ASP A 362 22.77 -73.83 -5.58
CA ASP A 362 23.84 -74.72 -5.12
C ASP A 362 23.57 -76.19 -5.53
N SER A 363 24.61 -77.03 -5.47
CA SER A 363 24.59 -78.43 -5.93
C SER A 363 23.85 -78.59 -7.28
N ASP A 364 22.87 -79.49 -7.32
CA ASP A 364 22.07 -79.86 -8.49
C ASP A 364 21.13 -78.74 -8.99
N HIS A 365 20.97 -77.67 -8.20
CA HIS A 365 20.19 -76.48 -8.59
C HIS A 365 21.02 -75.44 -9.36
N ARG A 366 22.29 -75.71 -9.70
CA ARG A 366 23.09 -74.87 -10.61
C ARG A 366 22.67 -75.06 -12.07
N VAL A 367 21.41 -74.76 -12.35
CA VAL A 367 20.77 -74.91 -13.67
C VAL A 367 20.57 -73.55 -14.36
N SER A 368 20.26 -73.59 -15.65
CA SER A 368 19.95 -72.38 -16.42
C SER A 368 18.68 -71.69 -15.90
N CYS A 369 18.58 -70.36 -16.05
CA CYS A 369 17.38 -69.63 -15.63
C CYS A 369 16.10 -70.18 -16.27
N ALA A 370 16.19 -70.62 -17.53
CA ALA A 370 15.07 -71.17 -18.30
C ALA A 370 14.53 -72.50 -17.74
N THR A 371 15.32 -73.19 -16.91
CA THR A 371 14.92 -74.46 -16.28
C THR A 371 13.77 -74.26 -15.30
N CYS A 372 13.79 -73.17 -14.52
CA CYS A 372 12.70 -72.82 -13.61
C CYS A 372 11.77 -71.75 -14.20
N HIS A 373 12.33 -70.77 -14.91
CA HIS A 373 11.58 -69.66 -15.52
C HIS A 373 11.24 -69.98 -16.98
N THR A 374 10.20 -70.78 -17.15
CA THR A 374 9.76 -71.30 -18.46
C THR A 374 9.01 -70.28 -19.31
N GLU A 375 8.48 -69.21 -18.70
CA GLU A 375 7.82 -68.13 -19.42
C GLU A 375 8.82 -67.07 -19.89
N GLN A 376 8.89 -66.86 -21.21
CA GLN A 376 9.76 -65.85 -21.80
C GLN A 376 9.40 -64.44 -21.28
N ASN A 377 10.40 -63.74 -20.73
CA ASN A 377 10.27 -62.40 -20.16
C ASN A 377 9.34 -62.28 -18.94
N ASN A 378 9.02 -63.39 -18.24
CA ASN A 378 8.26 -63.38 -16.99
C ASN A 378 8.94 -64.19 -15.88
N TYR A 379 9.98 -63.60 -15.30
CA TYR A 379 10.76 -64.19 -14.21
C TYR A 379 10.03 -64.22 -12.86
N LYS A 380 8.80 -63.66 -12.75
CA LYS A 380 7.95 -63.83 -11.56
C LYS A 380 7.30 -65.20 -11.49
N ARG A 381 7.17 -65.87 -12.64
CA ARG A 381 6.64 -67.22 -12.72
C ARG A 381 7.79 -68.20 -12.82
N TYR A 382 7.66 -69.28 -12.06
CA TYR A 382 8.63 -70.35 -12.01
C TYR A 382 7.93 -71.65 -11.71
N THR A 383 8.56 -72.77 -12.06
CA THR A 383 8.10 -74.11 -11.72
C THR A 383 9.26 -74.94 -11.20
N CYS A 384 9.01 -75.71 -10.14
CA CYS A 384 9.94 -76.72 -9.64
C CYS A 384 9.69 -78.08 -10.30
N TYR A 385 8.51 -78.26 -10.92
CA TYR A 385 8.06 -79.50 -11.55
C TYR A 385 8.79 -79.82 -12.87
N GLY A 386 9.66 -78.92 -13.34
CA GLY A 386 10.53 -79.20 -14.49
C GLY A 386 11.70 -80.14 -14.18
N CYS A 387 12.04 -80.31 -12.89
CA CYS A 387 13.11 -81.21 -12.45
C CYS A 387 12.67 -82.17 -11.32
N HIS A 388 11.73 -81.76 -10.45
CA HIS A 388 11.19 -82.63 -9.39
C HIS A 388 9.99 -83.44 -9.90
N GLU A 389 9.96 -84.75 -9.63
CA GLU A 389 9.23 -85.79 -10.40
C GLU A 389 7.69 -85.67 -10.46
N HIS A 390 7.13 -86.34 -11.46
CA HIS A 390 6.06 -85.93 -12.39
C HIS A 390 4.59 -85.96 -11.92
N SER A 391 4.21 -85.20 -10.89
CA SER A 391 2.90 -84.51 -10.81
C SER A 391 2.74 -83.84 -9.46
N GLN A 392 1.97 -82.75 -9.43
CA GLN A 392 1.55 -82.11 -8.18
C GLN A 392 0.90 -83.12 -7.21
N ALA A 393 0.20 -84.13 -7.73
CA ALA A 393 -0.45 -85.18 -6.95
C ALA A 393 0.53 -86.11 -6.22
N ARG A 394 1.65 -86.50 -6.83
CA ARG A 394 2.65 -87.36 -6.16
C ARG A 394 3.39 -86.60 -5.07
N ILE A 395 3.79 -85.37 -5.37
CA ILE A 395 4.44 -84.50 -4.38
C ILE A 395 3.49 -84.24 -3.22
N ALA A 396 2.21 -84.00 -3.49
CA ALA A 396 1.17 -83.89 -2.48
C ALA A 396 1.05 -85.14 -1.61
N ALA A 397 1.02 -86.33 -2.21
CA ALA A 397 0.90 -87.58 -1.49
C ALA A 397 2.09 -87.84 -0.56
N GLU A 398 3.32 -87.56 -1.00
CA GLU A 398 4.51 -87.72 -0.16
C GLU A 398 4.53 -86.72 1.00
N HIS A 399 4.25 -85.43 0.74
CA HIS A 399 4.16 -84.45 1.84
C HIS A 399 3.06 -84.81 2.85
N ILE A 400 1.93 -85.34 2.40
CA ILE A 400 0.84 -85.80 3.29
C ILE A 400 1.28 -87.02 4.12
N LYS A 401 2.00 -87.99 3.53
CA LYS A 401 2.55 -89.15 4.27
C LYS A 401 3.50 -88.71 5.38
N GLU A 402 4.33 -87.70 5.11
CA GLU A 402 5.27 -87.11 6.08
C GLU A 402 4.59 -86.09 7.03
N GLY A 403 3.26 -85.95 6.98
CA GLY A 403 2.49 -85.06 7.87
C GLY A 403 2.63 -83.56 7.57
N ILE A 404 3.20 -83.18 6.42
CA ILE A 404 3.43 -81.79 6.02
C ILE A 404 2.20 -81.25 5.29
N ALA A 405 1.54 -80.24 5.89
CA ALA A 405 0.47 -79.46 5.27
C ALA A 405 0.97 -78.12 4.73
N ASN A 406 0.24 -77.49 3.80
CA ASN A 406 0.54 -76.16 3.23
C ASN A 406 1.87 -76.06 2.44
N TYR A 407 2.27 -77.10 1.73
CA TYR A 407 3.52 -77.20 0.94
C TYR A 407 3.50 -76.48 -0.42
N ASN A 408 2.44 -75.72 -0.75
CA ASN A 408 2.27 -75.07 -2.06
C ASN A 408 3.36 -74.05 -2.40
N ASN A 409 4.08 -73.52 -1.40
CA ASN A 409 5.21 -72.64 -1.63
C ASN A 409 6.50 -73.37 -1.25
N CYS A 410 7.03 -74.15 -2.21
CA CYS A 410 8.22 -74.99 -2.03
C CYS A 410 9.39 -74.20 -1.44
N MET A 411 9.55 -72.94 -1.87
CA MET A 411 10.61 -72.03 -1.46
C MET A 411 10.55 -71.59 0.00
N LYS A 412 9.46 -71.83 0.72
CA LYS A 412 9.42 -71.56 2.17
C LYS A 412 10.23 -72.59 2.95
N CYS A 413 10.24 -73.84 2.48
CA CYS A 413 10.90 -74.96 3.14
C CYS A 413 12.22 -75.33 2.43
N HIS A 414 12.22 -75.37 1.10
CA HIS A 414 13.36 -75.71 0.27
C HIS A 414 14.04 -74.46 -0.30
N ARG A 415 14.83 -73.76 0.54
CA ARG A 415 15.60 -72.56 0.12
C ARG A 415 17.01 -72.86 -0.40
N ASN A 416 17.46 -74.11 -0.25
CA ASN A 416 18.78 -74.59 -0.64
C ASN A 416 18.67 -76.04 -1.14
N GLY A 417 19.73 -76.54 -1.79
CA GLY A 417 19.80 -77.90 -2.32
C GLY A 417 20.18 -78.98 -1.31
N LYS A 418 19.96 -78.78 -0.01
CA LYS A 418 20.17 -79.87 0.96
C LYS A 418 18.96 -80.81 0.91
N ALA A 419 19.18 -82.05 0.51
CA ALA A 419 18.23 -83.12 0.81
C ALA A 419 18.10 -83.21 2.33
N GLU A 420 16.87 -83.26 2.85
CA GLU A 420 16.68 -83.70 4.23
C GLU A 420 17.14 -85.15 4.28
N GLU A 421 18.22 -85.41 5.02
CA GLU A 421 18.67 -86.76 5.32
C GLU A 421 17.51 -87.47 6.02
N LYS A 422 16.91 -88.45 5.35
CA LYS A 422 16.05 -89.42 6.00
C LYS A 422 16.90 -90.13 7.05
N GLY A 423 16.51 -90.02 8.31
CA GLY A 423 16.98 -90.93 9.33
C GLY A 423 16.58 -92.35 8.92
N ASP A 424 17.57 -93.20 8.71
CA ASP A 424 17.36 -94.63 8.66
C ASP A 424 17.16 -95.12 10.11
N ASP A 425 15.93 -95.54 10.40
CA ASP A 425 15.65 -96.51 11.45
C ASP A 425 16.16 -97.88 10.98
N ASP A 426 17.15 -98.43 11.69
CA ASP A 426 17.30 -99.86 12.05
C ASP A 426 18.39 -100.04 13.12
#